data_AF-A0A1N7MW14-F1
#
_entry.id   AF-A0A1N7MW14-F1
#
_cell.length_a   1.000
_cell.length_b   1.000
_cell.length_c   1.000
_cell.angle_alpha   90.00
_cell.angle_beta   90.00
_cell.angle_gamma   90.00
#
_symmetry.space_group_name_H-M   'P 1'
#
loop_
_entity.id
_entity.type
_entity.pdbx_description
1 polymer ?
#
loop_
_entity_poly.entity_id
_entity_poly.type
_entity_poly.pdbx_seq_one_letter_code
_entity_poly.pdbx_strand_id
1 'polypeptide(L)'
;MSENILTIEDLKFLEILHSQFGLNCLRLDENGIKTNENSKIATEMENNSFNDIDQLTEITKKLKFRLDSNFQLHFSNGFNFEVKRI
;
A
#
# COMPACT_ATOMS: atom_id res chain seq x y z
N MET A 1 -0.68 0.98 -24.90
CA MET A 1 -1.04 -0.20 -24.08
C MET A 1 -0.79 0.21 -22.65
N SER A 2 -1.82 0.25 -21.80
CA SER A 2 -1.64 0.65 -20.40
C SER A 2 -1.06 -0.55 -19.65
N GLU A 3 0.27 -0.61 -19.51
CA GLU A 3 0.90 -1.60 -18.66
C GLU A 3 0.39 -1.40 -17.23
N ASN A 4 -0.17 -2.47 -16.66
CA ASN A 4 -0.53 -2.49 -15.24
C ASN A 4 0.79 -2.42 -14.46
N ILE A 5 1.03 -1.28 -13.82
CA ILE A 5 2.21 -1.05 -12.99
C ILE A 5 2.27 -1.97 -11.78
N LEU A 6 1.12 -2.45 -11.34
CA LEU A 6 0.99 -3.47 -10.31
C LEU A 6 0.82 -4.82 -10.98
N THR A 7 1.65 -5.79 -10.57
CA THR A 7 1.50 -7.18 -10.97
C THR A 7 0.29 -7.80 -10.26
N ILE A 8 -0.11 -9.00 -10.70
CA ILE A 8 -1.18 -9.76 -10.01
C ILE A 8 -0.74 -10.11 -8.57
N GLU A 9 0.54 -10.36 -8.35
CA GLU A 9 1.09 -10.65 -7.02
C GLU A 9 1.03 -9.41 -6.12
N ASP A 10 1.36 -8.23 -6.67
CA ASP A 10 1.24 -6.96 -5.96
C ASP A 10 -0.22 -6.73 -5.50
N LEU A 11 -1.19 -7.02 -6.36
CA LEU A 11 -2.61 -6.88 -6.05
C LEU A 11 -3.07 -7.87 -4.97
N LYS A 12 -2.70 -9.15 -5.08
CA LYS A 12 -3.02 -10.17 -4.05
C LYS A 12 -2.43 -9.80 -2.69
N PHE A 13 -1.23 -9.25 -2.68
CA PHE A 13 -0.59 -8.79 -1.47
C PHE A 13 -1.39 -7.65 -0.81
N LEU A 14 -1.79 -6.63 -1.58
CA LEU A 14 -2.65 -5.54 -1.07
C LEU A 14 -4.01 -6.06 -0.59
N GLU A 15 -4.57 -7.09 -1.22
CA GLU A 15 -5.82 -7.71 -0.81
C GLU A 15 -5.69 -8.41 0.55
N ILE A 16 -4.58 -9.11 0.78
CA ILE A 16 -4.25 -9.72 2.07
C ILE A 16 -4.11 -8.63 3.15
N LEU A 17 -3.38 -7.55 2.85
CA LEU A 17 -3.22 -6.43 3.78
C LEU A 17 -4.56 -5.79 4.16
N HIS A 18 -5.45 -5.57 3.19
CA HIS A 18 -6.78 -5.03 3.45
C HIS A 18 -7.65 -6.03 4.24
N SER A 19 -7.74 -7.28 3.80
CA SER A 19 -8.70 -8.25 4.34
C SER A 19 -8.28 -8.87 5.66
N GLN A 20 -6.99 -9.16 5.86
CA GLN A 20 -6.48 -9.83 7.06
C GLN A 20 -5.98 -8.85 8.12
N PHE A 21 -5.42 -7.72 7.69
CA PHE A 21 -4.78 -6.76 8.58
C PHE A 21 -5.52 -5.43 8.71
N GLY A 22 -6.62 -5.24 7.95
CA GLY A 22 -7.46 -4.06 8.03
C GLY A 22 -6.81 -2.80 7.46
N LEU A 23 -5.95 -2.93 6.44
CA LEU A 23 -5.34 -1.79 5.75
C LEU A 23 -6.40 -1.01 4.96
N ASN A 24 -6.92 0.07 5.52
CA ASN A 24 -7.92 0.90 4.83
C ASN A 24 -7.29 2.06 4.08
N CYS A 25 -6.10 2.47 4.50
CA CYS A 25 -5.41 3.62 3.93
C CYS A 25 -3.90 3.36 3.92
N LEU A 26 -3.28 3.55 2.76
CA LEU A 26 -1.83 3.57 2.60
C LEU A 26 -1.41 4.92 2.04
N ARG A 27 -0.65 5.69 2.80
CA ARG A 27 -0.10 6.98 2.39
C ARG A 27 1.40 6.81 2.16
N LEU A 28 1.89 7.28 1.03
CA LEU A 28 3.31 7.43 0.77
C LEU A 28 3.66 8.91 0.72
N ASP A 29 4.54 9.34 1.63
CA ASP A 29 5.10 10.69 1.66
C ASP A 29 6.64 10.65 1.74
N GLU A 30 7.28 11.82 1.82
CA GLU A 30 8.75 11.91 1.91
C GLU A 30 9.34 11.27 3.18
N ASN A 31 8.52 11.08 4.22
CA ASN A 31 8.91 10.41 5.47
C ASN A 31 8.69 8.90 5.41
N GLY A 32 8.20 8.36 4.27
CA GLY A 32 8.02 6.93 4.04
C GLY A 32 6.56 6.49 3.91
N ILE A 33 6.32 5.22 4.22
CA ILE A 33 5.03 4.56 4.11
C ILE A 33 4.29 4.70 5.45
N LYS A 34 3.08 5.26 5.41
CA LYS A 34 2.18 5.38 6.55
C LYS A 34 0.90 4.61 6.28
N THR A 35 0.48 3.78 7.22
CA THR A 35 -0.81 3.06 7.17
C THR A 35 -1.83 3.74 8.09
N ASN A 36 -3.05 3.22 8.15
CA ASN A 36 -4.01 3.62 9.19
C ASN A 36 -3.53 3.18 10.58
N GLU A 37 -3.60 4.09 11.56
CA GLU A 37 -3.11 3.92 12.95
C GLU A 37 -3.68 2.68 13.68
N ASN A 38 -4.84 2.17 13.24
CA ASN A 38 -5.49 1.00 13.84
C ASN A 38 -5.29 -0.29 13.02
N SER A 39 -4.48 -0.29 11.97
CA SER A 39 -4.18 -1.53 11.24
C SER A 39 -3.20 -2.40 12.01
N LYS A 40 -3.38 -3.71 11.95
CA LYS A 40 -2.40 -4.66 12.50
C LYS A 40 -1.02 -4.47 11.85
N ILE A 41 -0.99 -4.01 10.59
CA ILE A 41 0.24 -3.66 9.87
C ILE A 41 0.99 -2.52 10.55
N ALA A 42 0.32 -1.49 11.07
CA ALA A 42 1.01 -0.40 11.77
C ALA A 42 1.84 -0.95 12.94
N THR A 43 1.23 -1.83 13.74
CA THR A 43 1.89 -2.50 14.87
C THR A 43 3.01 -3.45 14.42
N GLU A 44 2.78 -4.25 13.36
CA GLU A 44 3.79 -5.19 12.84
C GLU A 44 4.98 -4.47 12.16
N MET A 45 4.73 -3.35 11.48
CA MET A 45 5.77 -2.48 10.92
C MET A 45 6.61 -1.83 12.03
N GLU A 46 5.98 -1.34 13.09
CA GLU A 46 6.69 -0.81 14.28
C GLU A 46 7.53 -1.89 14.97
N ASN A 47 7.03 -3.12 15.04
CA ASN A 47 7.74 -4.25 15.63
C ASN A 47 8.84 -4.85 14.74
N ASN A 48 9.10 -4.28 13.55
CA ASN A 48 10.13 -4.71 12.58
C ASN A 48 10.14 -6.21 12.25
N SER A 49 9.04 -6.94 12.48
CA SER A 49 8.91 -8.38 12.21
C SER A 49 8.20 -8.68 10.90
N PHE A 50 7.78 -7.65 10.18
CA PHE A 50 7.00 -7.77 8.96
C PHE A 50 7.93 -7.95 7.74
N ASN A 51 8.19 -9.21 7.36
CA ASN A 51 8.93 -9.60 6.14
C ASN A 51 8.35 -8.99 4.84
N ASP A 52 7.10 -8.58 4.90
CA ASP A 52 6.27 -8.08 3.81
C ASP A 52 6.50 -6.58 3.50
N ILE A 53 7.34 -5.88 4.27
CA ILE A 53 7.69 -4.46 4.04
C ILE A 53 8.41 -4.26 2.70
N ASP A 54 9.24 -5.22 2.27
CA ASP A 54 9.97 -5.12 1.01
C ASP A 54 9.00 -5.09 -0.18
N GLN A 55 7.98 -5.96 -0.16
CA GLN A 55 6.96 -6.04 -1.20
C GLN A 55 6.08 -4.77 -1.23
N LEU A 56 5.68 -4.27 -0.06
CA LEU A 56 4.97 -2.99 0.08
C LEU A 56 5.82 -1.80 -0.43
N THR A 57 7.13 -1.84 -0.19
CA THR A 57 8.09 -0.84 -0.66
C THR A 57 8.24 -0.88 -2.18
N GLU A 58 8.27 -2.06 -2.79
CA GLU A 58 8.29 -2.18 -4.25
C GLU A 58 7.00 -1.64 -4.89
N ILE A 59 5.85 -2.01 -4.34
CA ILE A 59 4.54 -1.52 -4.80
C ILE A 59 4.50 0.01 -4.74
N THR A 60 4.96 0.59 -3.63
CA THR A 60 4.95 2.04 -3.45
C THR A 60 5.94 2.75 -4.37
N LYS A 61 7.12 2.17 -4.63
CA LYS A 61 8.07 2.68 -5.64
C LYS A 61 7.48 2.66 -7.05
N LYS A 62 6.86 1.55 -7.45
CA LYS A 62 6.17 1.40 -8.75
C LYS A 62 5.09 2.48 -8.93
N LEU A 63 4.27 2.70 -7.92
CA LEU A 63 3.22 3.72 -7.93
C LEU A 63 3.79 5.14 -7.93
N LYS A 64 4.81 5.43 -7.11
CA LYS A 64 5.46 6.75 -7.07
C LYS A 64 6.11 7.08 -8.41
N PHE A 65 6.78 6.11 -9.03
CA PHE A 65 7.38 6.27 -10.35
C PHE A 65 6.33 6.61 -11.41
N ARG A 66 5.15 5.97 -11.36
CA ARG A 66 4.07 6.30 -12.30
C ARG A 66 3.44 7.65 -12.04
N LEU A 67 3.17 7.95 -10.78
CA LEU A 67 2.39 9.12 -10.38
C LEU A 67 3.24 10.39 -10.35
N ASP A 68 4.56 10.23 -10.26
CA ASP A 68 5.56 11.29 -10.09
C ASP A 68 5.19 12.26 -8.96
N SER A 69 4.59 11.72 -7.91
CA SER A 69 3.96 12.49 -6.83
C SER A 69 3.75 11.60 -5.61
N ASN A 70 3.62 12.23 -4.45
CA ASN A 70 3.14 11.55 -3.25
C ASN A 70 1.69 11.11 -3.48
N PHE A 71 1.30 10.00 -2.86
CA PHE A 71 -0.03 9.46 -3.08
C PHE A 71 -0.60 8.75 -1.87
N GLN A 72 -1.90 8.59 -1.88
CA GLN A 72 -2.67 7.87 -0.89
C GLN A 72 -3.58 6.87 -1.59
N LEU A 73 -3.46 5.61 -1.22
CA LEU A 73 -4.42 4.57 -1.53
C LEU A 73 -5.50 4.56 -0.47
N HIS A 74 -6.74 4.70 -0.91
CA HIS A 74 -7.92 4.52 -0.06
C HIS A 74 -8.63 3.26 -0.50
N PHE A 75 -8.64 2.26 0.37
CA PHE A 75 -9.42 1.06 0.16
C PHE A 75 -10.88 1.35 0.50
N SER A 76 -11.78 0.82 -0.31
CA SER A 76 -13.23 0.95 -0.19
C SER A 76 -13.86 -0.43 0.08
N ASN A 77 -15.18 -0.54 0.15
CA ASN A 77 -15.82 -1.84 0.40
C ASN A 77 -15.40 -2.90 -0.64
N GLY A 78 -14.86 -4.02 -0.17
CA GLY A 78 -14.26 -5.07 -1.01
C GLY A 78 -12.78 -4.79 -1.35
N PHE A 79 -12.17 -5.58 -2.23
CA PHE A 79 -10.83 -5.28 -2.75
C PHE A 79 -10.92 -4.27 -3.90
N ASN A 80 -11.25 -3.03 -3.57
CA ASN A 80 -11.26 -1.90 -4.50
C ASN A 80 -10.55 -0.72 -3.83
N PHE A 81 -9.63 -0.07 -4.54
CA PHE A 81 -8.90 1.07 -4.01
C PHE A 81 -8.80 2.20 -5.01
N GLU A 82 -8.84 3.42 -4.47
CA GLU A 82 -8.63 4.66 -5.21
C GLU A 82 -7.23 5.19 -4.91
N VAL A 83 -6.53 5.64 -5.95
CA VAL A 83 -5.25 6.32 -5.81
C VAL A 83 -5.48 7.82 -5.91
N LYS A 84 -5.17 8.56 -4.84
CA LYS A 84 -5.23 10.03 -4.80
C LYS A 84 -3.82 10.60 -4.68
N ARG A 85 -3.47 11.55 -5.54
CA ARG A 85 -2.20 12.29 -5.43
C ARG A 85 -2.30 13.31 -4.30
N ILE A 86 -1.19 13.57 -3.60
CA ILE A 86 -1.08 14.51 -2.47
C ILE A 86 0.08 15.46 -2.66
#